data_AF-A0A3D0DJR0-F1
#
_entry.id   AF-A0A3D0DJR0-F1
#
_cell.length_a   1.000
_cell.length_b   1.000
_cell.length_c   1.000
_cell.angle_alpha   90.00
_cell.angle_beta   90.00
_cell.angle_gamma   90.00
#
_symmetry.space_group_name_H-M   'P 1'
#
loop_
_entity.id
_entity.type
_entity.pdbx_description
1 polymer ?
#
loop_
_entity_poly.entity_id
_entity_poly.type
_entity_poly.pdbx_seq_one_letter_code
_entity_poly.pdbx_strand_id
1 'polypeptide(L)'
;YILIFGKLGLPALGIIGAAVATIIARIIEMLVVIIWSIRHSNTHTYFKGMYRTIKVPLNLVWKYFITGIPLLLNEGLWSIGIVMLNQAYSMRGLNVVAGQSIANTINNIFNIVFIAMGDAVAIIIGQHLGSGDMKKARDEDTKIIAFSIFTSIIIGSIMFCTSGFFPKLYKTNELARLVATHFIMVQAIVMPKDAFLHTTYFTIRAGGKTIITFLFDSFFMLAVSVPIAHILIRCTTLGPVTVFALVHCADLIKCVVGYILNKKGVWLNNIVQ
;
A
#
# COMPACT_ATOMS: atom_id res chain seq x y z
N TYR A 1 0.80 23.12 10.17
CA TYR A 1 1.76 23.97 10.92
C TYR A 1 1.11 25.22 11.48
N ILE A 2 0.54 26.10 10.63
CA ILE A 2 -0.06 27.38 11.04
C ILE A 2 -1.19 27.19 12.08
N LEU A 3 -2.17 26.33 11.80
CA LEU A 3 -3.30 26.03 12.70
C LEU A 3 -2.92 25.15 13.91
N ILE A 4 -1.81 24.41 13.82
CA ILE A 4 -1.36 23.50 14.89
C ILE A 4 -0.62 24.29 15.98
N PHE A 5 0.31 25.16 15.58
CA PHE A 5 1.17 25.91 16.50
C PHE A 5 0.72 27.36 16.71
N GLY A 6 -0.41 27.78 16.15
CA GLY A 6 -0.95 29.13 16.33
C GLY A 6 -0.01 30.22 15.79
N LYS A 7 0.43 30.08 14.54
CA LYS A 7 1.23 31.12 13.85
C LYS A 7 0.30 32.04 13.04
N LEU A 8 0.75 33.26 12.70
CA LEU A 8 -0.03 34.29 11.98
C LEU A 8 -1.25 34.86 12.76
N GLY A 9 -1.17 34.95 14.09
CA GLY A 9 -2.24 35.58 14.91
C GLY A 9 -3.47 34.68 15.15
N LEU A 10 -3.40 33.42 14.73
CA LEU A 10 -4.44 32.41 14.99
C LEU A 10 -4.13 31.66 16.30
N PRO A 11 -5.16 31.25 17.08
CA PRO A 11 -4.96 30.46 18.28
C PRO A 11 -4.36 29.08 17.96
N ALA A 12 -3.51 28.55 18.84
CA ALA A 12 -2.95 27.22 18.70
C ALA A 12 -4.02 26.16 18.99
N LEU A 13 -4.58 25.56 17.93
CA LEU A 13 -5.64 24.56 18.02
C LEU A 13 -5.11 23.12 18.22
N GLY A 14 -3.79 22.93 18.25
CA GLY A 14 -3.15 21.63 18.49
C GLY A 14 -3.67 20.54 17.53
N ILE A 15 -4.19 19.45 18.11
CA ILE A 15 -4.72 18.30 17.36
C ILE A 15 -5.97 18.67 16.55
N ILE A 16 -6.84 19.53 17.09
CA ILE A 16 -8.03 20.03 16.39
C ILE A 16 -7.61 20.84 15.15
N GLY A 17 -6.53 21.62 15.27
CA GLY A 17 -5.96 22.37 14.15
C GLY A 17 -5.46 21.47 13.01
N ALA A 18 -4.94 20.29 13.32
CA ALA A 18 -4.56 19.30 12.32
C ALA A 18 -5.78 18.70 11.61
N ALA A 19 -6.85 18.39 12.35
CA ALA A 19 -8.10 17.89 11.77
C ALA A 19 -8.76 18.92 10.83
N VAL A 20 -8.89 20.17 11.29
CA VAL A 20 -9.47 21.27 10.49
C VAL A 20 -8.64 21.52 9.23
N ALA A 21 -7.31 21.55 9.33
CA ALA A 21 -6.44 21.71 8.17
C ALA A 21 -6.65 20.60 7.13
N THR A 22 -6.85 19.36 7.58
CA THR A 22 -7.09 18.21 6.70
C THR A 22 -8.44 18.32 5.98
N ILE A 23 -9.50 18.73 6.68
CA ILE A 23 -10.83 18.94 6.08
C ILE A 23 -10.79 20.04 5.03
N ILE A 24 -10.15 21.17 5.35
CA ILE A 24 -10.01 22.29 4.41
C ILE A 24 -9.25 21.85 3.16
N ALA A 25 -8.15 21.10 3.31
CA ALA A 25 -7.40 20.57 2.18
C ALA A 25 -8.26 19.66 1.27
N ARG A 26 -9.09 18.78 1.86
CA ARG A 26 -9.99 17.90 1.10
C ARG A 26 -11.11 18.66 0.38
N ILE A 27 -11.65 19.71 1.00
CA ILE A 27 -12.63 20.58 0.35
C ILE A 27 -11.99 21.29 -0.85
N ILE A 28 -10.78 21.83 -0.69
CA ILE A 28 -10.06 22.51 -1.79
C ILE A 28 -9.76 21.53 -2.93
N GLU A 29 -9.26 20.34 -2.62
CA GLU A 29 -9.00 19.28 -3.61
C GLU A 29 -10.27 18.92 -4.41
N MET A 30 -11.39 18.72 -3.71
CA MET A 30 -12.69 18.46 -4.35
C MET A 30 -13.09 19.60 -5.28
N LEU A 31 -12.97 20.86 -4.83
CA LEU A 31 -13.31 22.03 -5.64
C LEU A 31 -12.44 22.14 -6.89
N VAL A 32 -11.12 21.91 -6.76
CA VAL A 32 -10.19 21.93 -7.90
C VAL A 32 -10.59 20.89 -8.94
N VAL A 33 -10.88 19.65 -8.53
CA VAL A 33 -11.29 18.57 -9.45
C VAL A 33 -12.61 18.89 -10.14
N ILE A 34 -13.61 19.39 -9.40
CA ILE A 34 -14.92 19.77 -9.96
C ILE A 34 -14.76 20.92 -10.97
N ILE A 35 -14.06 22.00 -10.60
CA ILE A 35 -13.87 23.18 -11.46
C ILE A 35 -13.08 22.79 -12.72
N TRP A 36 -12.01 22.00 -12.56
CA TRP A 36 -11.20 21.54 -13.69
C TRP A 36 -12.03 20.68 -14.66
N SER A 37 -12.83 19.75 -14.13
CA SER A 37 -13.68 18.87 -14.94
C SER A 37 -14.77 19.64 -15.70
N ILE A 38 -15.42 20.62 -15.06
CA ILE A 38 -16.44 21.46 -15.72
C ILE A 38 -15.81 22.36 -16.79
N ARG A 39 -14.66 22.98 -16.51
CA ARG A 39 -13.97 23.87 -17.47
C ARG A 39 -13.44 23.13 -18.70
N HIS A 40 -13.08 21.86 -18.55
CA HIS A 40 -12.59 21.01 -19.64
C HIS A 40 -13.64 19.98 -20.11
N SER A 41 -14.91 20.39 -20.14
CA SER A 41 -16.05 19.56 -20.58
C SER A 41 -15.95 19.06 -22.03
N ASN A 42 -15.13 19.69 -22.88
CA ASN A 42 -14.89 19.23 -24.26
C ASN A 42 -13.87 18.09 -24.38
N THR A 43 -12.95 17.92 -23.42
CA THR A 43 -12.01 16.78 -23.40
C THR A 43 -12.50 15.62 -22.54
N HIS A 44 -13.41 15.88 -21.58
CA HIS A 44 -14.00 14.88 -20.70
C HIS A 44 -15.46 14.59 -21.09
N THR A 45 -15.67 13.94 -22.24
CA THR A 45 -17.00 13.67 -22.82
C THR A 45 -17.95 12.92 -21.86
N TYR A 46 -17.39 12.15 -20.91
CA TYR A 46 -18.13 11.44 -19.86
C TYR A 46 -18.86 12.36 -18.86
N PHE A 47 -18.48 13.63 -18.74
CA PHE A 47 -19.09 14.59 -17.82
C PHE A 47 -20.29 15.36 -18.44
N LYS A 48 -20.45 15.33 -19.77
CA LYS A 48 -21.57 16.03 -20.42
C LYS A 48 -22.90 15.38 -20.02
N GLY A 49 -23.69 16.09 -19.21
CA GLY A 49 -25.03 15.65 -18.78
C GLY A 49 -25.07 14.84 -17.48
N MET A 50 -23.94 14.61 -16.80
CA MET A 50 -23.89 13.83 -15.56
C MET A 50 -24.73 14.43 -14.42
N TYR A 51 -24.80 15.77 -14.32
CA TYR A 51 -25.62 16.48 -13.34
C TYR A 51 -27.05 16.77 -13.80
N ARG A 52 -27.45 16.27 -14.97
CA ARG A 52 -28.79 16.52 -15.55
C ARG A 52 -29.88 15.72 -14.83
N THR A 53 -29.51 14.67 -14.10
CA THR A 53 -30.45 13.84 -13.32
C THR A 53 -29.75 13.28 -12.08
N ILE A 54 -30.26 13.57 -10.88
CA ILE A 54 -29.74 13.03 -9.60
C ILE A 54 -30.08 11.53 -9.44
N LYS A 55 -30.90 10.96 -10.34
CA LYS A 55 -31.29 9.55 -10.30
C LYS A 55 -30.15 8.67 -10.80
N VAL A 56 -29.45 8.04 -9.86
CA VAL A 56 -28.49 6.97 -10.17
C VAL A 56 -29.29 5.66 -10.38
N PRO A 57 -29.18 5.00 -11.54
CA PRO A 57 -29.89 3.74 -11.78
C PRO A 57 -29.41 2.65 -10.81
N LEU A 58 -30.34 2.00 -10.09
CA LEU A 58 -30.01 0.98 -9.08
C LEU A 58 -29.12 -0.14 -9.64
N ASN A 59 -29.28 -0.50 -10.91
CA ASN A 59 -28.46 -1.53 -11.55
C ASN A 59 -26.97 -1.17 -11.61
N LEU A 60 -26.63 0.12 -11.85
CA LEU A 60 -25.23 0.55 -11.77
C LEU A 60 -24.73 0.55 -10.33
N VAL A 61 -25.53 1.05 -9.38
CA VAL A 61 -25.17 1.02 -7.95
C VAL A 61 -24.84 -0.41 -7.52
N TRP A 62 -25.69 -1.38 -7.88
CA TRP A 62 -25.50 -2.78 -7.55
C TRP A 62 -24.24 -3.37 -8.20
N LYS A 63 -23.97 -3.02 -9.47
CA LYS A 63 -22.74 -3.44 -10.17
C LYS A 63 -21.48 -2.92 -9.47
N TYR A 64 -21.46 -1.65 -9.06
CA TYR A 64 -20.35 -1.07 -8.30
C TYR A 64 -20.24 -1.68 -6.91
N PHE A 65 -21.36 -1.95 -6.24
CA PHE A 65 -21.39 -2.53 -4.91
C PHE A 65 -20.81 -3.96 -4.91
N ILE A 66 -21.20 -4.80 -5.87
CA ILE A 66 -20.69 -6.17 -6.03
C ILE A 66 -19.19 -6.16 -6.37
N THR A 67 -18.71 -5.18 -7.13
CA THR A 67 -17.28 -5.09 -7.49
C THR A 67 -16.44 -4.48 -6.37
N GLY A 68 -17.02 -3.54 -5.61
CA GLY A 68 -16.35 -2.78 -4.56
C GLY A 68 -16.31 -3.49 -3.20
N ILE A 69 -17.33 -4.27 -2.84
CA ILE A 69 -17.36 -5.02 -1.57
C ILE A 69 -16.14 -5.94 -1.40
N PRO A 70 -15.78 -6.80 -2.38
CA PRO A 70 -14.63 -7.69 -2.23
C PRO A 70 -13.33 -6.93 -1.97
N LEU A 71 -13.21 -5.76 -2.60
CA LEU A 71 -12.07 -4.88 -2.40
C LEU A 71 -12.07 -4.22 -1.01
N LEU A 72 -13.22 -3.72 -0.56
CA LEU A 72 -13.36 -3.17 0.80
C LEU A 72 -13.06 -4.23 1.87
N LEU A 73 -13.53 -5.46 1.67
CA LEU A 73 -13.23 -6.59 2.55
C LEU A 73 -11.75 -6.97 2.50
N ASN A 74 -11.11 -6.94 1.33
CA ASN A 74 -9.67 -7.15 1.18
C ASN A 74 -8.87 -6.11 2.00
N GLU A 75 -9.12 -4.81 1.80
CA GLU A 75 -8.42 -3.75 2.54
C GLU A 75 -8.70 -3.81 4.05
N GLY A 76 -9.93 -4.15 4.44
CA GLY A 76 -10.31 -4.33 5.84
C GLY A 76 -9.60 -5.51 6.51
N LEU A 77 -9.59 -6.68 5.85
CA LEU A 77 -8.91 -7.87 6.33
C LEU A 77 -7.38 -7.71 6.32
N TRP A 78 -6.86 -6.98 5.35
CA TRP A 78 -5.46 -6.57 5.31
C TRP A 78 -5.10 -5.70 6.52
N SER A 79 -5.92 -4.69 6.81
CA SER A 79 -5.75 -3.83 7.98
C SER A 79 -5.79 -4.62 9.28
N ILE A 80 -6.72 -5.57 9.42
CA ILE A 80 -6.82 -6.46 10.59
C ILE A 80 -5.56 -7.30 10.75
N GLY A 81 -5.05 -7.93 9.68
CA GLY A 81 -3.86 -8.76 9.80
C GLY A 81 -2.58 -7.96 10.12
N ILE A 82 -2.45 -6.72 9.62
CA ILE A 82 -1.37 -5.81 10.04
C ILE A 82 -1.48 -5.49 11.54
N VAL A 83 -2.69 -5.23 12.04
CA VAL A 83 -2.90 -5.01 13.49
C VAL A 83 -2.52 -6.26 14.29
N MET A 84 -2.91 -7.45 13.84
CA MET A 84 -2.56 -8.72 14.50
C MET A 84 -1.05 -8.96 14.52
N LEU A 85 -0.35 -8.71 13.40
CA LEU A 85 1.11 -8.80 13.33
C LEU A 85 1.79 -7.83 14.30
N ASN A 86 1.37 -6.55 14.28
CA ASN A 86 1.91 -5.53 15.19
C ASN A 86 1.67 -5.89 16.65
N GLN A 87 0.49 -6.42 16.98
CA GLN A 87 0.18 -6.88 18.34
C GLN A 87 1.04 -8.08 18.72
N ALA A 88 1.27 -9.03 17.81
CA ALA A 88 2.13 -10.18 18.07
C ALA A 88 3.55 -9.72 18.41
N TYR A 89 4.12 -8.79 17.63
CA TYR A 89 5.44 -8.22 17.92
C TYR A 89 5.48 -7.41 19.22
N SER A 90 4.37 -6.77 19.59
CA SER A 90 4.28 -5.99 20.82
C SER A 90 4.42 -6.81 22.09
N MET A 91 4.12 -8.12 22.04
CA MET A 91 4.31 -9.03 23.18
C MET A 91 5.78 -9.22 23.58
N ARG A 92 6.75 -8.86 22.72
CA ARG A 92 8.20 -9.01 22.99
C ARG A 92 8.83 -7.83 23.72
N GLY A 93 8.02 -6.85 24.15
CA GLY A 93 8.43 -5.78 25.05
C GLY A 93 8.47 -4.39 24.41
N LEU A 94 8.51 -3.37 25.27
CA LEU A 94 8.36 -1.96 24.90
C LEU A 94 9.46 -1.46 23.94
N ASN A 95 10.68 -1.96 24.07
CA ASN A 95 11.78 -1.58 23.16
C ASN A 95 11.54 -2.05 21.72
N VAL A 96 10.86 -3.19 21.54
CA VAL A 96 10.51 -3.73 20.21
C VAL A 96 9.43 -2.88 19.58
N VAL A 97 8.40 -2.51 20.35
CA VAL A 97 7.31 -1.63 19.89
C VAL A 97 7.86 -0.26 19.47
N ALA A 98 8.71 0.33 20.30
CA ALA A 98 9.36 1.60 19.98
C ALA A 98 10.22 1.50 18.71
N GLY A 99 11.03 0.45 18.60
CA GLY A 99 11.86 0.20 17.43
C GLY A 99 11.05 -0.01 16.15
N GLN A 100 9.95 -0.77 16.23
CA GLN A 100 9.03 -1.01 15.13
C GLN A 100 8.33 0.27 14.68
N SER A 101 7.89 1.13 15.61
CA SER A 101 7.23 2.40 15.28
C SER A 101 8.15 3.34 14.50
N ILE A 102 9.42 3.44 14.93
CA ILE A 102 10.45 4.20 14.21
C ILE A 102 10.67 3.61 12.80
N ALA A 103 10.85 2.29 12.71
CA ALA A 103 11.06 1.62 11.43
C ALA A 103 9.85 1.80 10.48
N ASN A 104 8.62 1.64 10.97
CA ASN A 104 7.40 1.84 10.20
C ASN A 104 7.25 3.29 9.70
N THR A 105 7.68 4.28 10.49
CA THR A 105 7.62 5.68 10.06
C THR A 105 8.53 5.92 8.85
N ILE A 106 9.73 5.34 8.87
CA ILE A 106 10.67 5.41 7.76
C ILE A 106 10.14 4.63 6.57
N ASN A 107 9.62 3.42 6.80
CA ASN A 107 9.00 2.59 5.76
C ASN A 107 7.88 3.34 5.05
N ASN A 108 7.00 4.02 5.77
CA ASN A 108 5.88 4.78 5.20
C ASN A 108 6.34 5.85 4.20
N ILE A 109 7.46 6.53 4.45
CA ILE A 109 8.02 7.52 3.51
C ILE A 109 8.38 6.86 2.19
N PHE A 110 9.02 5.69 2.25
CA PHE A 110 9.40 4.93 1.06
C PHE A 110 8.21 4.21 0.40
N ASN A 111 7.21 3.82 1.19
CA ASN A 111 6.00 3.15 0.72
C ASN A 111 5.18 4.06 -0.21
N ILE A 112 5.23 5.38 -0.03
CA ILE A 112 4.60 6.35 -0.95
C ILE A 112 5.05 6.12 -2.40
N VAL A 113 6.32 5.76 -2.62
CA VAL A 113 6.85 5.46 -3.97
C VAL A 113 6.18 4.22 -4.55
N PHE A 114 5.92 3.20 -3.74
CA PHE A 114 5.26 1.97 -4.16
C PHE A 114 3.79 2.15 -4.47
N ILE A 115 3.09 2.93 -3.64
CA ILE A 115 1.69 3.28 -3.89
C ILE A 115 1.60 4.04 -5.21
N ALA A 116 2.48 5.03 -5.44
CA ALA A 116 2.51 5.78 -6.70
C ALA A 116 2.83 4.90 -7.92
N MET A 117 3.74 3.93 -7.78
CA MET A 117 4.00 2.94 -8.83
C MET A 117 2.80 2.03 -9.08
N GLY A 118 2.14 1.56 -8.03
CA GLY A 118 0.94 0.73 -8.11
C GLY A 118 -0.22 1.43 -8.82
N ASP A 119 -0.42 2.72 -8.53
CA ASP A 119 -1.41 3.54 -9.21
C ASP A 119 -1.08 3.72 -10.70
N ALA A 120 0.20 3.95 -11.03
CA ALA A 120 0.65 4.03 -12.43
C ALA A 120 0.42 2.71 -13.18
N VAL A 121 0.70 1.57 -12.55
CA VAL A 121 0.44 0.23 -13.08
C VAL A 121 -1.04 0.05 -13.37
N ALA A 122 -1.89 0.35 -12.39
CA ALA A 122 -3.34 0.19 -12.52
C ALA A 122 -3.91 1.04 -13.67
N ILE A 123 -3.40 2.26 -13.87
CA ILE A 123 -3.82 3.15 -14.96
C ILE A 123 -3.36 2.62 -16.32
N ILE A 124 -2.05 2.33 -16.49
CA ILE A 124 -1.48 1.90 -17.79
C ILE A 124 -2.08 0.56 -18.21
N ILE A 125 -2.09 -0.41 -17.30
CA ILE A 125 -2.65 -1.74 -17.58
C ILE A 125 -4.16 -1.64 -17.81
N GLY A 126 -4.89 -0.86 -17.00
CA GLY A 126 -6.32 -0.65 -17.16
C GLY A 126 -6.69 -0.06 -18.53
N GLN A 127 -5.88 0.87 -19.04
CA GLN A 127 -6.06 1.44 -20.39
C GLN A 127 -5.83 0.40 -21.49
N HIS A 128 -4.78 -0.42 -21.40
CA HIS A 128 -4.50 -1.47 -22.39
C HIS A 128 -5.52 -2.61 -22.36
N LEU A 129 -5.96 -3.02 -21.17
CA LEU A 129 -7.04 -3.99 -21.02
C LEU A 129 -8.36 -3.45 -21.59
N GLY A 130 -8.63 -2.15 -21.38
CA GLY A 130 -9.80 -1.46 -21.93
C GLY A 130 -9.78 -1.31 -23.46
N SER A 131 -8.60 -1.19 -24.08
CA SER A 131 -8.47 -1.13 -25.54
C SER A 131 -8.44 -2.51 -26.21
N GLY A 132 -8.48 -3.60 -25.44
CA GLY A 132 -8.41 -4.98 -25.92
C GLY A 132 -7.00 -5.45 -26.32
N ASP A 133 -5.96 -4.63 -26.10
CA ASP A 133 -4.58 -4.96 -26.46
C ASP A 133 -3.87 -5.74 -25.35
N MET A 134 -4.26 -7.00 -25.21
CA MET A 134 -3.76 -7.92 -24.17
C MET A 134 -2.25 -8.20 -24.28
N LYS A 135 -1.68 -8.10 -25.49
CA LYS A 135 -0.24 -8.30 -25.69
C LYS A 135 0.55 -7.11 -25.13
N LYS A 136 0.16 -5.89 -25.49
CA LYS A 136 0.80 -4.69 -24.92
C LYS A 136 0.59 -4.60 -23.42
N ALA A 137 -0.58 -4.96 -22.91
CA ALA A 137 -0.82 -4.99 -21.47
C ALA A 137 0.22 -5.85 -20.74
N ARG A 138 0.52 -7.04 -21.27
CA ARG A 138 1.51 -7.98 -20.70
C ARG A 138 2.95 -7.47 -20.80
N ASP A 139 3.29 -6.87 -21.93
CA ASP A 139 4.63 -6.31 -22.16
C ASP A 139 4.90 -5.12 -21.24
N GLU A 140 3.93 -4.20 -21.12
CA GLU A 140 4.02 -3.05 -20.22
C GLU A 140 4.04 -3.47 -18.75
N ASP A 141 3.21 -4.44 -18.35
CA ASP A 141 3.25 -5.00 -17.00
C ASP A 141 4.64 -5.54 -16.64
N THR A 142 5.25 -6.33 -17.54
CA THR A 142 6.58 -6.90 -17.32
C THR A 142 7.65 -5.80 -17.17
N LYS A 143 7.59 -4.76 -18.00
CA LYS A 143 8.50 -3.61 -17.92
C LYS A 143 8.33 -2.84 -16.62
N ILE A 144 7.10 -2.60 -16.19
CA ILE A 144 6.83 -1.84 -14.97
C ILE A 144 7.24 -2.65 -13.73
N ILE A 145 7.02 -3.97 -13.71
CA ILE A 145 7.53 -4.84 -12.64
C ILE A 145 9.05 -4.78 -12.57
N ALA A 146 9.74 -4.92 -13.70
CA ALA A 146 11.20 -4.84 -13.75
C ALA A 146 11.71 -3.46 -13.28
N PHE A 147 11.06 -2.39 -13.72
CA PHE A 147 11.36 -1.03 -13.30
C PHE A 147 11.14 -0.84 -11.79
N SER A 148 10.02 -1.33 -11.25
CA SER A 148 9.71 -1.25 -9.83
C SER A 148 10.76 -1.95 -8.99
N ILE A 149 11.14 -3.19 -9.34
CA ILE A 149 12.20 -3.93 -8.64
C ILE A 149 13.52 -3.15 -8.70
N PHE A 150 13.91 -2.64 -9.87
CA PHE A 150 15.16 -1.88 -10.03
C PHE A 150 15.19 -0.62 -9.15
N THR A 151 14.11 0.17 -9.17
CA THR A 151 14.00 1.36 -8.31
C THR A 151 14.00 0.99 -6.82
N SER A 152 13.42 -0.16 -6.46
CA SER A 152 13.39 -0.66 -5.08
C SER A 152 14.76 -1.08 -4.58
N ILE A 153 15.61 -1.61 -5.44
CA ILE A 153 16.99 -1.94 -5.09
C ILE A 153 17.76 -0.65 -4.79
N ILE A 154 17.57 0.40 -5.60
CA ILE A 154 18.22 1.71 -5.37
C ILE A 154 17.74 2.31 -4.06
N ILE A 155 16.42 2.41 -3.87
CA ILE A 155 15.84 3.02 -2.67
C ILE A 155 16.14 2.18 -1.43
N GLY A 156 16.07 0.85 -1.52
CA GLY A 156 16.43 -0.08 -0.46
C GLY A 156 17.90 0.04 -0.07
N SER A 157 18.80 0.21 -1.04
CA SER A 157 20.23 0.46 -0.76
C SER A 157 20.43 1.78 -0.01
N ILE A 158 19.72 2.85 -0.41
CA ILE A 158 19.75 4.14 0.29
C ILE A 158 19.20 3.97 1.72
N MET A 159 18.10 3.24 1.88
CA MET A 159 17.49 2.98 3.19
C MET A 159 18.43 2.15 4.09
N PHE A 160 19.14 1.18 3.53
CA PHE A 160 20.13 0.37 4.25
C PHE A 160 21.31 1.24 4.75
N CYS A 161 21.87 2.07 3.87
CA CYS A 161 22.97 2.98 4.23
C CYS A 161 22.57 4.03 5.28
N THR A 162 21.31 4.46 5.28
CA THR A 162 20.78 5.47 6.21
C THR A 162 20.15 4.88 7.48
N SER A 163 20.07 3.54 7.59
CA SER A 163 19.43 2.82 8.70
C SER A 163 20.01 3.12 10.09
N GLY A 164 21.28 3.52 10.18
CA GLY A 164 21.93 3.94 11.42
C GLY A 164 21.75 5.42 11.78
N PHE A 165 21.32 6.26 10.83
CA PHE A 165 21.18 7.71 11.02
C PHE A 165 19.78 8.09 11.50
N PHE A 166 18.74 7.61 10.82
CA PHE A 166 17.35 7.98 11.14
C PHE A 166 16.94 7.65 12.58
N PRO A 167 17.29 6.47 13.16
CA PRO A 167 16.95 6.17 14.54
C PRO A 167 17.64 7.08 15.56
N LYS A 168 18.76 7.74 15.22
CA LYS A 168 19.44 8.70 16.11
C LYS A 168 18.69 10.03 16.25
N LEU A 169 17.82 10.37 15.30
CA LEU A 169 16.99 11.57 15.35
C LEU A 169 15.86 11.44 16.40
N TYR A 170 15.52 10.22 16.79
CA TYR A 170 14.51 9.94 17.80
C TYR A 170 15.13 9.92 19.20
N LYS A 171 14.61 10.75 20.11
CA LYS A 171 14.98 10.73 21.54
C LYS A 171 14.36 9.50 22.20
N THR A 172 15.05 8.35 22.13
CA THR A 172 14.60 7.08 22.72
C THR A 172 15.79 6.32 23.35
N ASN A 173 15.50 5.21 24.02
CA ASN A 173 16.52 4.36 24.64
C ASN A 173 17.46 3.75 23.57
N GLU A 174 18.73 3.54 23.91
CA GLU A 174 19.74 3.02 22.97
C GLU A 174 19.38 1.62 22.43
N LEU A 175 18.77 0.79 23.27
CA LEU A 175 18.27 -0.53 22.86
C LEU A 175 17.15 -0.43 21.82
N ALA A 176 16.21 0.52 21.97
CA ALA A 176 15.14 0.74 21.01
C ALA A 176 15.69 1.26 19.67
N ARG A 177 16.72 2.11 19.72
CA ARG A 177 17.45 2.59 18.53
C ARG A 177 18.13 1.46 17.78
N LEU A 178 18.80 0.56 18.50
CA LEU A 178 19.49 -0.58 17.90
C LEU A 178 18.48 -1.55 17.25
N VAL A 179 17.37 -1.84 17.93
CA VAL A 179 16.28 -2.66 17.36
C VAL A 179 15.67 -2.00 16.13
N ALA A 180 15.44 -0.69 16.14
CA ALA A 180 14.95 0.06 14.99
C ALA A 180 15.90 -0.06 13.78
N THR A 181 17.21 0.15 13.98
CA THR A 181 18.21 0.01 12.90
C THR A 181 18.15 -1.37 12.27
N HIS A 182 18.09 -2.44 13.07
CA HIS A 182 18.00 -3.80 12.54
C HIS A 182 16.69 -4.05 11.79
N PHE A 183 15.55 -3.54 12.27
CA PHE A 183 14.30 -3.62 11.51
C PHE A 183 14.37 -2.89 10.17
N ILE A 184 14.96 -1.70 10.13
CA ILE A 184 15.13 -0.93 8.88
C ILE A 184 16.05 -1.69 7.92
N MET A 185 17.14 -2.29 8.41
CA MET A 185 18.04 -3.10 7.58
C MET A 185 17.32 -4.31 6.97
N VAL A 186 16.52 -5.04 7.78
CA VAL A 186 15.73 -6.17 7.28
C VAL A 186 14.73 -5.70 6.24
N GLN A 187 13.99 -4.61 6.50
CA GLN A 187 13.03 -4.03 5.56
C GLN A 187 13.71 -3.58 4.26
N ALA A 188 14.92 -3.04 4.32
CA ALA A 188 15.68 -2.59 3.15
C ALA A 188 16.09 -3.76 2.25
N ILE A 189 16.53 -4.88 2.84
CA ILE A 189 16.86 -6.10 2.08
C ILE A 189 15.60 -6.71 1.46
N VAL A 190 14.50 -6.66 2.19
CA VAL A 190 13.20 -7.21 1.81
C VAL A 190 12.47 -6.35 0.77
N MET A 191 12.80 -5.07 0.68
CA MET A 191 12.11 -4.06 -0.14
C MET A 191 11.89 -4.46 -1.63
N PRO A 192 12.86 -5.05 -2.35
CA PRO A 192 12.62 -5.48 -3.74
C PRO A 192 11.54 -6.56 -3.87
N LYS A 193 11.40 -7.41 -2.84
CA LYS A 193 10.36 -8.46 -2.78
C LYS A 193 8.98 -7.83 -2.62
N ASP A 194 8.87 -6.82 -1.74
CA ASP A 194 7.60 -6.17 -1.44
C ASP A 194 7.13 -5.33 -2.63
N ALA A 195 8.06 -4.71 -3.35
CA ALA A 195 7.78 -4.02 -4.59
C ALA A 195 7.17 -4.95 -5.65
N PHE A 196 7.77 -6.12 -5.87
CA PHE A 196 7.23 -7.12 -6.78
C PHE A 196 5.81 -7.57 -6.39
N LEU A 197 5.57 -7.81 -5.09
CA LEU A 197 4.27 -8.19 -4.57
C LEU A 197 3.22 -7.08 -4.77
N HIS A 198 3.57 -5.83 -4.47
CA HIS A 198 2.69 -4.68 -4.68
C HIS A 198 2.35 -4.49 -6.16
N THR A 199 3.34 -4.50 -7.05
CA THR A 199 3.06 -4.35 -8.49
C THR A 199 2.17 -5.48 -8.98
N THR A 200 2.46 -6.73 -8.62
CA THR A 200 1.64 -7.89 -9.01
C THR A 200 0.21 -7.79 -8.46
N TYR A 201 0.05 -7.31 -7.23
CA TYR A 201 -1.26 -7.07 -6.62
C TYR A 201 -2.07 -6.05 -7.45
N PHE A 202 -1.47 -4.92 -7.82
CA PHE A 202 -2.13 -3.89 -8.62
C PHE A 202 -2.42 -4.36 -10.05
N THR A 203 -1.55 -5.17 -10.65
CA THR A 203 -1.79 -5.80 -11.96
C THR A 203 -3.01 -6.72 -11.94
N ILE A 204 -3.10 -7.63 -10.95
CA ILE A 204 -4.25 -8.56 -10.84
C ILE A 204 -5.54 -7.78 -10.55
N ARG A 205 -5.45 -6.74 -9.72
CA ARG A 205 -6.56 -5.84 -9.41
C ARG A 205 -7.05 -5.09 -10.65
N ALA A 206 -6.14 -4.58 -11.49
CA ALA A 206 -6.47 -3.94 -12.77
C ALA A 206 -7.16 -4.90 -13.74
N GLY A 207 -6.82 -6.19 -13.70
CA GLY A 207 -7.50 -7.26 -14.42
C GLY A 207 -8.93 -7.57 -13.99
N GLY A 208 -9.44 -6.91 -12.94
CA GLY A 208 -10.81 -7.09 -12.44
C GLY A 208 -11.05 -8.43 -11.70
N LYS A 209 -10.01 -9.23 -11.47
CA LYS A 209 -10.09 -10.51 -10.74
C LYS A 209 -9.94 -10.30 -9.23
N THR A 210 -10.83 -9.51 -8.65
CA THR A 210 -10.78 -9.07 -7.23
C THR A 210 -10.74 -10.23 -6.23
N ILE A 211 -11.37 -11.37 -6.52
CA ILE A 211 -11.32 -12.57 -5.66
C ILE A 211 -9.90 -13.17 -5.61
N ILE A 212 -9.19 -13.16 -6.74
CA ILE A 212 -7.81 -13.67 -6.80
C ILE A 212 -6.89 -12.71 -6.05
N THR A 213 -7.07 -11.40 -6.24
CA THR A 213 -6.39 -10.36 -5.46
C THR A 213 -6.61 -10.55 -3.95
N PHE A 214 -7.86 -10.81 -3.55
CA PHE A 214 -8.23 -11.06 -2.16
C PHE A 214 -7.53 -12.30 -1.57
N LEU A 215 -7.54 -13.42 -2.30
CA LEU A 215 -6.88 -14.66 -1.87
C LEU A 215 -5.36 -14.51 -1.80
N PHE A 216 -4.79 -13.79 -2.76
CA PHE A 216 -3.36 -13.53 -2.84
C PHE A 216 -2.87 -12.67 -1.69
N ASP A 217 -3.63 -11.65 -1.30
CA ASP A 217 -3.21 -10.65 -0.33
C ASP A 217 -3.66 -10.95 1.10
N SER A 218 -4.91 -10.61 1.45
CA SER A 218 -5.41 -10.70 2.83
C SER A 218 -5.50 -12.13 3.34
N PHE A 219 -5.99 -13.05 2.51
CA PHE A 219 -6.17 -14.44 2.94
C PHE A 219 -4.83 -15.08 3.27
N PHE A 220 -3.83 -14.94 2.40
CA PHE A 220 -2.49 -15.46 2.69
C PHE A 220 -1.89 -14.79 3.93
N MET A 221 -2.04 -13.47 4.09
CA MET A 221 -1.49 -12.80 5.27
C MET A 221 -2.12 -13.32 6.57
N LEU A 222 -3.43 -13.53 6.59
CA LEU A 222 -4.15 -14.06 7.75
C LEU A 222 -3.95 -15.56 7.98
N ALA A 223 -3.80 -16.36 6.92
CA ALA A 223 -3.68 -17.81 7.00
C ALA A 223 -2.22 -18.30 7.16
N VAL A 224 -1.25 -17.50 6.71
CA VAL A 224 0.17 -17.88 6.69
C VAL A 224 1.00 -16.92 7.54
N SER A 225 1.07 -15.63 7.17
CA SER A 225 2.00 -14.69 7.82
C SER A 225 1.66 -14.45 9.30
N VAL A 226 0.37 -14.27 9.65
CA VAL A 226 -0.10 -14.06 11.02
C VAL A 226 0.11 -15.30 11.92
N PRO A 227 -0.31 -16.52 11.54
CA PRO A 227 -0.06 -17.72 12.34
C PRO A 227 1.43 -18.01 12.51
N ILE A 228 2.23 -17.87 11.46
CA ILE A 228 3.69 -18.06 11.54
C ILE A 228 4.30 -17.07 12.56
N ALA A 229 3.91 -15.79 12.50
CA ALA A 229 4.37 -14.79 13.46
C ALA A 229 3.96 -15.17 14.90
N HIS A 230 2.70 -15.56 15.13
CA HIS A 230 2.24 -15.96 16.47
C HIS A 230 2.94 -17.20 17.01
N ILE A 231 3.16 -18.22 16.17
CA ILE A 231 3.86 -19.45 16.54
C ILE A 231 5.32 -19.15 16.88
N LEU A 232 6.04 -18.42 16.02
CA LEU A 232 7.44 -18.05 16.27
C LEU A 232 7.62 -17.20 17.52
N ILE A 233 6.63 -16.35 17.84
CA ILE A 233 6.68 -15.48 19.02
C ILE A 233 6.39 -16.23 20.31
N ARG A 234 5.50 -17.24 20.27
CA ARG A 234 5.12 -18.01 21.46
C ARG A 234 5.99 -19.24 21.71
N CYS A 235 6.41 -19.93 20.65
CA CYS A 235 7.10 -21.21 20.75
C CYS A 235 8.64 -21.09 20.75
N THR A 236 9.19 -19.95 20.33
CA THR A 236 10.65 -19.79 20.18
C THR A 236 11.20 -18.66 21.07
N THR A 237 12.45 -18.76 21.50
CA THR A 237 13.18 -17.68 22.21
C THR A 237 13.94 -16.75 21.25
N LEU A 238 13.71 -16.88 19.95
CA LEU A 238 14.39 -16.09 18.92
C LEU A 238 14.15 -14.59 19.10
N GLY A 239 15.18 -13.81 18.74
CA GLY A 239 15.14 -12.36 18.79
C GLY A 239 14.00 -11.78 17.92
N PRO A 240 13.40 -10.63 18.30
CA PRO A 240 12.29 -10.03 17.57
C PRO A 240 12.60 -9.73 16.10
N VAL A 241 13.85 -9.33 15.82
CA VAL A 241 14.36 -9.07 14.47
C VAL A 241 14.39 -10.34 13.63
N THR A 242 14.82 -11.47 14.19
CA THR A 242 14.88 -12.75 13.48
C THR A 242 13.49 -13.28 13.17
N VAL A 243 12.54 -13.14 14.10
CA VAL A 243 11.14 -13.47 13.85
C VAL A 243 10.59 -12.64 12.70
N PHE A 244 10.83 -11.33 12.72
CA PHE A 244 10.39 -10.42 11.67
C PHE A 244 10.98 -10.78 10.30
N ALA A 245 12.28 -11.13 10.25
CA ALA A 245 12.92 -11.61 9.03
C ALA A 245 12.31 -12.93 8.53
N LEU A 246 12.03 -13.89 9.41
CA LEU A 246 11.41 -15.17 9.04
C LEU A 246 9.98 -15.02 8.50
N VAL A 247 9.18 -14.13 9.09
CA VAL A 247 7.83 -13.80 8.58
C VAL A 247 7.92 -13.24 7.17
N HIS A 248 8.88 -12.35 6.91
CA HIS A 248 9.13 -11.86 5.56
C HIS A 248 9.67 -12.92 4.61
N CYS A 249 10.47 -13.88 5.08
CA CYS A 249 10.86 -15.02 4.26
C CYS A 249 9.66 -15.89 3.87
N ALA A 250 8.65 -16.04 4.74
CA ALA A 250 7.43 -16.78 4.39
C ALA A 250 6.65 -16.11 3.24
N ASP A 251 6.71 -14.78 3.13
CA ASP A 251 6.11 -14.05 2.00
C ASP A 251 6.82 -14.32 0.66
N LEU A 252 8.00 -14.95 0.62
CA LEU A 252 8.61 -15.39 -0.64
C LEU A 252 7.73 -16.40 -1.38
N ILE A 253 6.92 -17.17 -0.65
CA ILE A 253 5.92 -18.08 -1.24
C ILE A 253 4.91 -17.25 -2.06
N LYS A 254 4.49 -16.08 -1.57
CA LYS A 254 3.64 -15.15 -2.34
C LYS A 254 4.34 -14.67 -3.59
N CYS A 255 5.65 -14.40 -3.54
CA CYS A 255 6.39 -13.97 -4.73
C CYS A 255 6.34 -15.05 -5.83
N VAL A 256 6.52 -16.32 -5.47
CA VAL A 256 6.42 -17.44 -6.42
C VAL A 256 5.00 -17.55 -6.98
N VAL A 257 3.97 -17.49 -6.13
CA VAL A 257 2.57 -17.53 -6.57
C VAL A 257 2.24 -16.35 -7.49
N GLY A 258 2.68 -15.15 -7.14
CA GLY A 258 2.48 -13.93 -7.91
C GLY A 258 3.14 -14.02 -9.29
N TYR A 259 4.38 -14.52 -9.35
CA TYR A 259 5.06 -14.79 -10.63
C TYR A 259 4.31 -15.79 -11.50
N ILE A 260 3.80 -16.89 -10.91
CA ILE A 260 3.02 -17.89 -11.64
C ILE A 260 1.71 -17.29 -12.17
N LEU A 261 0.98 -16.54 -11.34
CA LEU A 261 -0.28 -15.90 -11.72
C LEU A 261 -0.07 -14.89 -12.86
N ASN A 262 0.99 -14.09 -12.77
CA ASN A 262 1.33 -13.13 -13.81
C ASN A 262 1.73 -13.84 -15.12
N LYS A 263 2.61 -14.84 -15.04
CA LYS A 263 3.05 -15.61 -16.22
C LYS A 263 1.90 -16.36 -16.91
N LYS A 264 0.94 -16.86 -16.13
CA LYS A 264 -0.27 -17.52 -16.66
C LYS A 264 -1.28 -16.53 -17.25
N GLY A 265 -1.11 -15.22 -17.06
CA GLY A 265 -1.99 -14.19 -17.61
C GLY A 265 -3.41 -14.27 -17.06
N VAL A 266 -3.60 -14.78 -15.83
CA VAL A 266 -4.94 -14.98 -15.22
C VAL A 266 -5.69 -13.65 -15.04
N TRP A 267 -4.94 -12.55 -15.00
CA TRP A 267 -5.42 -11.18 -14.90
C TRP A 267 -5.79 -10.54 -16.25
N LEU A 268 -5.42 -11.15 -17.39
CA LEU A 268 -5.77 -10.65 -18.73
C LEU A 268 -7.25 -10.91 -18.97
N ASN A 269 -8.08 -9.94 -18.59
CA ASN A 269 -9.51 -9.97 -18.83
C ASN A 269 -9.94 -8.68 -19.52
N ASN A 270 -10.82 -8.79 -20.51
CA ASN A 270 -11.35 -7.62 -21.16
C ASN A 270 -12.41 -6.98 -20.26
N ILE A 271 -12.12 -5.78 -19.76
CA ILE A 271 -12.95 -5.08 -18.77
C ILE A 271 -14.17 -4.39 -19.44
N VAL A 272 -14.23 -4.39 -20.78
CA VAL A 272 -15.26 -3.69 -21.57
C VAL A 272 -16.41 -4.61 -22.00
N GLN A 273 -16.31 -5.93 -21.80
CA GLN A 273 -17.39 -6.89 -22.07
C GLN A 273 -18.20 -7.22 -20.81
#